data_AF-A0A9E3WYQ0-F1
#
_entry.id   AF-A0A9E3WYQ0-F1
#
_cell.length_a   1.000
_cell.length_b   1.000
_cell.length_c   1.000
_cell.angle_alpha   90.00
_cell.angle_beta   90.00
_cell.angle_gamma   90.00
#
_symmetry.space_group_name_H-M   'P 1'
#
loop_
_entity.id
_entity.type
_entity.pdbx_description
1 polymer ?
#
loop_
_entity_poly.entity_id
_entity_poly.type
_entity_poly.pdbx_seq_one_letter_code
_entity_poly.pdbx_strand_id
1 'polypeptide(L)'
;MKEFWDSEANKFTLYGAIFGFLFPVIATIIEAVQLGGLTVANMVEVQRTDPLLWIIDSAPFFLGLFARFAGWRQDQLKKIIRRNIPLAEEVQENYEDSRQFAGVLTFLAGGLISVVLFLVIFWLQSLITTTLTQLPTTTPNSDIVVNGNQSGQAAPAPVVSTATPLAPTPAVIVIAQDPPTPTAVVTSEVAGELVDTTTTAGNQELATPPLAESPTATAPPTAAPLPTNLIRLGVLERGELDCIPPSDITVAAWQELLGIDVVVEEFSTTDDLFSALTDPDNTQHVDVTLCYVDPIDRSYLRQYSGALKVLGKAVVEEADAKLLTMQSGAPMFLGEEKATCVDNQLRNQAYDLAEISDVDPVEWVAVNQELIQLWMDCPLLQ
;
A
#
# COMPACT_ATOMS: atom_id res chain seq x y z
N MET A 1 12.31 -35.95 11.51
CA MET A 1 10.96 -35.90 10.87
C MET A 1 10.03 -34.89 11.51
N LYS A 2 9.92 -34.79 12.86
CA LYS A 2 9.07 -33.77 13.52
C LYS A 2 9.40 -32.33 13.10
N GLU A 3 10.68 -31.96 13.08
CA GLU A 3 11.13 -30.60 12.73
C GLU A 3 10.70 -30.15 11.32
N PHE A 4 10.48 -31.08 10.38
CA PHE A 4 10.01 -30.74 9.05
C PHE A 4 8.55 -30.29 9.05
N TRP A 5 7.72 -30.82 9.96
CA TRP A 5 6.28 -30.49 10.05
C TRP A 5 5.99 -29.24 10.89
N ASP A 6 7.00 -28.70 11.56
CA ASP A 6 6.83 -27.51 12.40
C ASP A 6 6.80 -26.20 11.59
N SER A 7 7.33 -26.19 10.36
CA SER A 7 7.25 -25.04 9.45
C SER A 7 5.82 -24.84 8.95
N GLU A 8 5.32 -23.60 9.06
CA GLU A 8 4.00 -23.25 8.52
C GLU A 8 4.00 -23.43 7.00
N ALA A 9 5.10 -23.11 6.31
CA ALA A 9 5.21 -23.29 4.86
C ALA A 9 4.84 -24.71 4.40
N ASN A 10 5.23 -25.75 5.13
CA ASN A 10 4.91 -27.14 4.77
C ASN A 10 3.43 -27.48 5.00
N LYS A 11 2.82 -26.96 6.08
CA LYS A 11 1.38 -27.13 6.34
C LYS A 11 0.55 -26.46 5.26
N PHE A 12 0.87 -25.21 4.92
CA PHE A 12 0.19 -24.48 3.86
C PHE A 12 0.38 -25.15 2.49
N THR A 13 1.58 -25.65 2.17
CA THR A 13 1.81 -26.42 0.94
C THR A 13 0.90 -27.64 0.85
N LEU A 14 0.79 -28.40 1.94
CA LEU A 14 -0.06 -29.59 1.99
C LEU A 14 -1.54 -29.22 1.81
N TYR A 15 -2.03 -28.19 2.50
CA TYR A 15 -3.39 -27.70 2.35
C TYR A 15 -3.68 -27.22 0.92
N GLY A 16 -2.76 -26.46 0.32
CA GLY A 16 -2.88 -26.01 -1.07
C GLY A 16 -2.91 -27.16 -2.07
N ALA A 17 -2.09 -28.19 -1.88
CA ALA A 17 -2.04 -29.36 -2.75
C ALA A 17 -3.30 -30.23 -2.63
N ILE A 18 -3.78 -30.50 -1.39
CA ILE A 18 -5.03 -31.24 -1.15
C ILE A 18 -6.22 -30.47 -1.76
N PHE A 19 -6.27 -29.15 -1.54
CA PHE A 19 -7.32 -28.32 -2.11
C PHE A 19 -7.26 -28.31 -3.64
N GLY A 20 -6.08 -28.20 -4.23
CA GLY A 20 -5.89 -28.26 -5.67
C GLY A 20 -6.26 -29.62 -6.28
N PHE A 21 -6.16 -30.72 -5.52
CA PHE A 21 -6.54 -32.06 -5.99
C PHE A 21 -8.06 -32.24 -6.13
N LEU A 22 -8.86 -31.38 -5.49
CA LEU A 22 -10.32 -31.42 -5.65
C LEU A 22 -10.74 -31.07 -7.09
N PHE A 23 -10.02 -30.19 -7.79
CA PHE A 23 -10.39 -29.77 -9.15
C PHE A 23 -10.32 -30.93 -10.17
N PRO A 24 -9.20 -31.68 -10.28
CA PRO A 24 -9.13 -32.86 -11.14
C PRO A 24 -10.22 -33.90 -10.88
N VAL A 25 -10.47 -34.19 -9.59
CA VAL A 25 -11.45 -35.19 -9.17
C VAL A 25 -12.85 -34.78 -9.59
N ILE A 26 -13.24 -33.53 -9.32
CA ILE A 26 -14.58 -33.02 -9.66
C ILE A 26 -14.75 -32.96 -11.19
N ALA A 27 -13.76 -32.44 -11.92
CA ALA A 27 -13.82 -32.34 -13.38
C ALA A 27 -13.96 -33.73 -14.04
N THR A 28 -13.16 -34.71 -13.60
CA THR A 28 -13.23 -36.08 -14.12
C THR A 28 -14.58 -36.75 -13.83
N ILE A 29 -15.16 -36.52 -12.64
CA ILE A 29 -16.48 -37.06 -12.27
C ILE A 29 -17.57 -36.48 -13.17
N ILE A 30 -17.57 -35.15 -13.38
CA ILE A 30 -18.58 -34.46 -14.18
C ILE A 30 -18.55 -34.97 -15.63
N GLU A 31 -17.37 -35.04 -16.24
CA GLU A 31 -17.22 -35.50 -17.62
C GLU A 31 -17.53 -37.01 -17.77
N ALA A 32 -17.14 -37.84 -16.81
CA ALA A 32 -17.45 -39.27 -16.86
C ALA A 32 -18.97 -39.53 -16.80
N VAL A 33 -19.71 -38.73 -16.02
CA VAL A 33 -21.18 -38.79 -16.00
C VAL A 33 -21.77 -38.40 -17.36
N GLN A 34 -21.22 -37.38 -18.03
CA GLN A 34 -21.67 -36.96 -19.36
C GLN A 34 -21.44 -38.03 -20.44
N LEU A 35 -20.38 -38.84 -20.34
CA LEU A 35 -20.12 -39.99 -21.22
C LEU A 35 -21.02 -41.22 -20.97
N GLY A 36 -21.94 -41.17 -20.00
CA GLY A 36 -22.90 -42.25 -19.74
C GLY A 36 -22.67 -43.01 -18.44
N GLY A 37 -21.94 -42.44 -17.48
CA GLY A 37 -21.93 -42.89 -16.08
C GLY A 37 -20.54 -43.02 -15.45
N LEU A 38 -20.51 -43.15 -14.11
CA LEU A 38 -19.28 -43.27 -13.32
C LEU A 38 -18.68 -44.68 -13.38
N THR A 39 -18.15 -45.04 -14.54
CA THR A 39 -17.33 -46.24 -14.72
C THR A 39 -15.86 -45.87 -14.84
N VAL A 40 -14.95 -46.76 -14.39
CA VAL A 40 -13.50 -46.54 -14.54
C VAL A 40 -13.11 -46.38 -16.01
N ALA A 41 -13.79 -47.09 -16.91
CA ALA A 41 -13.59 -46.97 -18.35
C ALA A 41 -13.87 -45.55 -18.85
N ASN A 42 -14.99 -44.95 -18.42
CA ASN A 42 -15.35 -43.57 -18.80
C ASN A 42 -14.38 -42.55 -18.19
N MET A 43 -13.94 -42.72 -16.94
CA MET A 43 -12.95 -41.81 -16.33
C MET A 43 -11.61 -41.81 -17.07
N VAL A 44 -11.15 -42.97 -17.52
CA VAL A 44 -9.92 -43.09 -18.31
C VAL A 44 -10.11 -42.52 -19.71
N GLU A 45 -11.28 -42.73 -20.34
CA GLU A 45 -11.57 -42.20 -21.67
C GLU A 45 -11.61 -40.67 -21.66
N VAL A 46 -12.33 -40.08 -20.71
CA VAL A 46 -12.39 -38.62 -20.47
C VAL A 46 -10.99 -38.00 -20.43
N GLN A 47 -10.09 -38.59 -19.62
CA GLN A 47 -8.73 -38.10 -19.46
C GLN A 47 -7.85 -38.26 -20.72
N ARG A 48 -8.25 -39.10 -21.68
CA ARG A 48 -7.57 -39.25 -22.98
C ARG A 48 -8.12 -38.30 -24.02
N THR A 49 -9.41 -38.05 -24.00
CA THR A 49 -10.11 -37.30 -25.05
C THR A 49 -10.06 -35.80 -24.85
N ASP A 50 -9.94 -35.32 -23.61
CA ASP A 50 -9.97 -33.89 -23.30
C ASP A 50 -8.64 -33.37 -22.74
N PRO A 51 -7.80 -32.71 -23.57
CA PRO A 51 -6.56 -32.08 -23.12
C PRO A 51 -6.76 -30.96 -22.10
N LEU A 52 -7.97 -30.38 -22.00
CA LEU A 52 -8.27 -29.33 -21.02
C LEU A 52 -8.13 -29.86 -19.58
N LEU A 53 -8.45 -31.13 -19.35
CA LEU A 53 -8.30 -31.76 -18.04
C LEU A 53 -6.84 -31.83 -17.59
N TRP A 54 -5.89 -31.96 -18.51
CA TRP A 54 -4.46 -31.97 -18.15
C TRP A 54 -3.98 -30.62 -17.60
N ILE A 55 -4.60 -29.52 -18.04
CA ILE A 55 -4.34 -28.20 -17.48
C ILE A 55 -4.88 -28.14 -16.05
N ILE A 56 -6.08 -28.67 -15.80
CA ILE A 56 -6.68 -28.74 -14.47
C ILE A 56 -5.87 -29.66 -13.54
N ASP A 57 -5.31 -30.76 -14.06
CA ASP A 57 -4.45 -31.69 -13.33
C ASP A 57 -3.16 -31.04 -12.80
N SER A 58 -2.77 -29.89 -13.34
CA SER A 58 -1.64 -29.11 -12.85
C SER A 58 -1.97 -28.23 -11.62
N ALA A 59 -3.26 -28.01 -11.31
CA ALA A 59 -3.70 -27.15 -10.21
C ALA A 59 -3.14 -27.52 -8.82
N PRO A 60 -3.03 -28.80 -8.41
CA PRO A 60 -2.41 -29.18 -7.12
C PRO A 60 -0.98 -28.64 -6.97
N PHE A 61 -0.22 -28.61 -8.06
CA PHE A 61 1.16 -28.13 -8.05
C PHE A 61 1.23 -26.62 -7.86
N PHE A 62 0.48 -25.86 -8.66
CA PHE A 62 0.49 -24.40 -8.58
C PHE A 62 -0.09 -23.90 -7.26
N LEU A 63 -1.22 -24.45 -6.80
CA LEU A 63 -1.83 -24.06 -5.54
C LEU A 63 -0.98 -24.46 -4.33
N GLY A 64 -0.36 -25.64 -4.36
CA GLY A 64 0.64 -26.04 -3.36
C GLY A 64 1.82 -25.07 -3.31
N LEU A 65 2.35 -24.67 -4.47
CA LEU A 65 3.46 -23.73 -4.57
C LEU A 65 3.10 -22.34 -4.04
N PHE A 66 1.96 -21.78 -4.44
CA PHE A 66 1.51 -20.46 -3.95
C PHE A 66 1.23 -20.47 -2.45
N ALA A 67 0.62 -21.55 -1.94
CA ALA A 67 0.39 -21.71 -0.51
C ALA A 67 1.72 -21.80 0.26
N ARG A 68 2.75 -22.45 -0.31
CA ARG A 68 4.10 -22.45 0.27
C ARG A 68 4.68 -21.05 0.41
N PHE A 69 4.54 -20.21 -0.61
CA PHE A 69 5.00 -18.82 -0.55
C PHE A 69 4.27 -18.02 0.53
N ALA A 70 2.97 -18.23 0.70
CA ALA A 70 2.20 -17.62 1.78
C ALA A 70 2.70 -18.06 3.17
N GLY A 71 2.90 -19.37 3.37
CA GLY A 71 3.42 -19.90 4.63
C GLY A 71 4.86 -19.46 4.94
N TRP A 72 5.70 -19.25 3.91
CA TRP A 72 7.04 -18.71 4.09
C TRP A 72 7.04 -17.30 4.71
N ARG A 73 6.11 -16.43 4.29
CA ARG A 73 5.97 -15.09 4.90
C ARG A 73 5.55 -15.18 6.36
N GLN A 74 4.67 -16.12 6.72
CA GLN A 74 4.29 -16.35 8.12
C GLN A 74 5.45 -16.87 8.96
N ASP A 75 6.27 -17.77 8.41
CA ASP A 75 7.47 -18.26 9.10
C ASP A 75 8.46 -17.12 9.37
N GLN A 76 8.65 -16.19 8.41
CA GLN A 76 9.50 -15.00 8.63
C GLN A 76 8.92 -14.07 9.69
N LEU A 77 7.61 -13.83 9.67
CA LEU A 77 6.95 -12.99 10.66
C LEU A 77 7.08 -13.58 12.07
N LYS A 78 6.87 -14.89 12.22
CA LYS A 78 7.08 -15.60 13.50
C LYS A 78 8.52 -15.49 13.99
N LYS A 79 9.52 -15.52 13.09
CA LYS A 79 10.93 -15.33 13.46
C LYS A 79 11.21 -13.91 13.94
N ILE A 80 10.66 -12.90 13.26
CA ILE A 80 10.79 -11.49 13.67
C ILE A 80 10.14 -11.28 15.03
N ILE A 81 8.90 -11.75 15.21
CA ILE A 81 8.19 -11.67 16.49
C ILE A 81 8.99 -12.37 17.58
N ARG A 82 9.47 -13.60 17.34
CA ARG A 82 10.25 -14.36 18.33
C ARG A 82 11.55 -13.67 18.74
N ARG A 83 12.21 -12.95 17.83
CA ARG A 83 13.41 -12.17 18.13
C ARG A 83 13.09 -10.96 19.02
N ASN A 84 11.90 -10.39 18.85
CA ASN A 84 11.43 -9.21 19.61
C ASN A 84 10.66 -9.58 20.89
N ILE A 85 10.68 -10.85 21.32
CA ILE A 85 9.91 -11.36 22.46
C ILE A 85 10.24 -10.77 23.84
N PRO A 86 11.42 -10.21 24.19
CA PRO A 86 11.54 -9.56 25.50
C PRO A 86 10.60 -8.33 25.66
N LEU A 87 10.00 -7.83 24.58
CA LEU A 87 8.96 -6.77 24.59
C LEU A 87 7.53 -7.30 24.29
N ALA A 88 7.35 -8.60 24.05
CA ALA A 88 6.09 -9.15 23.54
C ALA A 88 5.14 -9.67 24.63
N GLU A 89 5.52 -9.64 25.91
CA GLU A 89 4.62 -10.01 27.01
C GLU A 89 3.44 -9.02 27.09
N GLU A 90 3.65 -7.76 26.69
CA GLU A 90 2.59 -6.74 26.57
C GLU A 90 1.78 -6.85 25.26
N VAL A 91 2.41 -7.30 24.16
CA VAL A 91 1.74 -7.46 22.86
C VAL A 91 0.90 -8.75 22.78
N GLN A 92 1.15 -9.72 23.67
CA GLN A 92 0.42 -10.98 23.68
C GLN A 92 -1.07 -10.82 24.03
N GLU A 93 -1.43 -9.82 24.83
CA GLU A 93 -2.82 -9.48 25.15
C GLU A 93 -3.56 -8.94 23.92
N ASN A 94 -2.88 -8.17 23.06
CA ASN A 94 -3.43 -7.67 21.79
C ASN A 94 -3.50 -8.72 20.67
N TYR A 95 -2.75 -9.83 20.76
CA TYR A 95 -2.79 -10.90 19.76
C TYR A 95 -4.03 -11.79 19.86
N GLU A 96 -4.72 -11.83 21.01
CA GLU A 96 -6.01 -12.52 21.12
C GLU A 96 -7.11 -11.85 20.27
N ASP A 97 -7.00 -10.54 20.00
CA ASP A 97 -7.97 -9.84 19.15
C ASP A 97 -7.74 -10.11 17.65
N SER A 98 -6.49 -10.37 17.23
CA SER A 98 -6.17 -10.80 15.86
C SER A 98 -6.71 -12.19 15.50
N ARG A 99 -7.21 -12.96 16.48
CA ARG A 99 -7.98 -14.18 16.24
C ARG A 99 -9.31 -13.91 15.52
N GLN A 100 -9.82 -12.67 15.55
CA GLN A 100 -10.95 -12.25 14.72
C GLN A 100 -10.64 -12.28 13.21
N PHE A 101 -9.38 -12.10 12.80
CA PHE A 101 -8.98 -12.21 11.38
C PHE A 101 -9.01 -13.65 10.85
N ALA A 102 -8.83 -14.65 11.72
CA ALA A 102 -9.12 -16.04 11.36
C ALA A 102 -10.61 -16.24 11.05
N GLY A 103 -11.48 -15.43 11.66
CA GLY A 103 -12.89 -15.32 11.29
C GLY A 103 -13.10 -14.87 9.85
N VAL A 104 -12.31 -13.89 9.37
CA VAL A 104 -12.39 -13.41 7.97
C VAL A 104 -11.97 -14.49 6.97
N LEU A 105 -10.92 -15.25 7.26
CA LEU A 105 -10.50 -16.36 6.40
C LEU A 105 -11.54 -17.50 6.40
N THR A 106 -12.19 -17.73 7.54
CA THR A 106 -13.31 -18.68 7.67
C THR A 106 -14.55 -18.17 6.92
N PHE A 107 -14.80 -16.86 6.91
CA PHE A 107 -15.85 -16.21 6.13
C PHE A 107 -15.58 -16.26 4.62
N LEU A 108 -14.34 -16.07 4.18
CA LEU A 108 -13.96 -16.20 2.77
C LEU A 108 -14.03 -17.65 2.30
N ALA A 109 -13.54 -18.60 3.10
CA ALA A 109 -13.69 -20.01 2.82
C ALA A 109 -15.17 -20.43 2.81
N GLY A 110 -15.97 -19.94 3.76
CA GLY A 110 -17.42 -20.15 3.82
C GLY A 110 -18.14 -19.55 2.62
N GLY A 111 -17.76 -18.34 2.19
CA GLY A 111 -18.31 -17.67 1.01
C GLY A 111 -17.99 -18.44 -0.27
N LEU A 112 -16.76 -18.92 -0.43
CA LEU A 112 -16.34 -19.67 -1.61
C LEU A 112 -17.02 -21.04 -1.66
N ILE A 113 -17.16 -21.73 -0.52
CA ILE A 113 -17.94 -22.96 -0.41
C ILE A 113 -19.42 -22.70 -0.73
N SER A 114 -20.00 -21.59 -0.24
CA SER A 114 -21.39 -21.25 -0.48
C SER A 114 -21.65 -20.93 -1.96
N VAL A 115 -20.73 -20.24 -2.64
CA VAL A 115 -20.82 -19.96 -4.09
C VAL A 115 -20.71 -21.25 -4.89
N VAL A 116 -19.74 -22.12 -4.57
CA VAL A 116 -19.60 -23.41 -5.24
C VAL A 116 -20.83 -24.28 -5.03
N LEU A 117 -21.37 -24.35 -3.80
CA LEU A 117 -22.59 -25.08 -3.50
C LEU A 117 -23.79 -24.52 -4.29
N PHE A 118 -23.89 -23.20 -4.40
CA PHE A 118 -24.97 -22.55 -5.16
C PHE A 118 -24.88 -22.86 -6.65
N LEU A 119 -23.67 -22.82 -7.24
CA LEU A 119 -23.45 -23.20 -8.63
C LEU A 119 -23.78 -24.68 -8.89
N VAL A 120 -23.42 -25.56 -7.95
CA VAL A 120 -23.76 -27.00 -8.03
C VAL A 120 -25.27 -27.22 -7.96
N ILE A 121 -25.98 -26.56 -7.02
CA ILE A 121 -27.44 -26.64 -6.91
C ILE A 121 -28.11 -26.11 -8.17
N PHE A 122 -27.66 -24.96 -8.68
CA PHE A 122 -28.19 -24.35 -9.88
C PHE A 122 -27.99 -25.26 -11.11
N TRP A 123 -26.81 -25.87 -11.24
CA TRP A 123 -26.52 -26.84 -12.29
C TRP A 123 -27.41 -28.09 -12.19
N LEU A 124 -27.60 -28.64 -10.98
CA LEU A 124 -28.53 -29.75 -10.71
C LEU A 124 -29.97 -29.42 -11.10
N GLN A 125 -30.45 -28.20 -10.78
CA GLN A 125 -31.79 -27.77 -11.16
C GLN A 125 -31.95 -27.62 -12.68
N SER A 126 -30.93 -27.09 -13.37
CA SER A 126 -30.92 -27.02 -14.83
C SER A 126 -31.01 -28.43 -15.44
N LEU A 127 -30.22 -29.38 -14.92
CA LEU A 127 -30.21 -30.77 -15.38
C LEU A 127 -31.59 -31.43 -15.23
N ILE A 128 -32.23 -31.30 -14.06
CA ILE A 128 -33.58 -31.84 -13.79
C ILE A 128 -34.62 -31.23 -14.74
N THR A 129 -34.51 -29.93 -15.02
CA THR A 129 -35.46 -29.23 -15.90
C THR A 129 -35.35 -29.74 -17.35
N THR A 130 -34.14 -30.00 -17.83
CA THR A 130 -33.92 -30.57 -19.18
C THR A 130 -34.41 -32.01 -19.29
N THR A 131 -34.29 -32.82 -18.23
CA THR A 131 -34.79 -34.21 -18.26
C THR A 131 -36.33 -34.26 -18.25
N LEU A 132 -36.98 -33.37 -17.50
CA LEU A 132 -38.45 -33.35 -17.40
C LEU A 132 -39.13 -32.82 -18.67
N THR A 133 -38.46 -31.98 -19.47
CA THR A 133 -39.00 -31.44 -20.72
C THR A 133 -38.94 -32.42 -21.90
N GLN A 134 -38.18 -33.51 -21.78
CA GLN A 134 -38.11 -34.55 -22.80
C GLN A 134 -39.08 -35.73 -22.57
N LEU A 135 -39.97 -35.68 -21.57
CA LEU A 135 -41.01 -36.69 -21.48
C LEU A 135 -41.89 -36.60 -22.74
N PRO A 136 -41.93 -37.65 -23.59
CA PRO A 136 -42.75 -37.63 -24.78
C PRO A 136 -44.20 -37.51 -24.35
N THR A 137 -44.82 -36.39 -24.69
CA THR A 137 -46.26 -36.24 -24.64
C THR A 137 -46.84 -37.25 -25.63
N THR A 138 -47.24 -38.41 -25.11
CA THR A 138 -47.99 -39.40 -25.87
C THR A 138 -49.30 -38.74 -26.28
N THR A 139 -49.32 -38.17 -27.48
CA THR A 139 -50.55 -37.76 -28.14
C THR A 139 -51.36 -39.03 -28.42
N PRO A 140 -52.61 -39.11 -27.93
CA PRO A 140 -53.46 -40.24 -28.26
C PRO A 140 -53.76 -40.19 -29.76
N ASN A 141 -53.28 -41.22 -30.47
CA ASN A 141 -53.57 -41.48 -31.87
C ASN A 141 -55.09 -41.53 -32.10
N SER A 142 -55.62 -40.54 -32.80
CA SER A 142 -56.83 -40.68 -33.59
C SER A 142 -56.52 -40.21 -35.01
N ASP A 143 -56.89 -41.06 -35.97
CA ASP A 143 -57.19 -40.79 -37.39
C ASP A 143 -56.37 -41.68 -38.32
N ILE A 144 -56.95 -42.79 -38.79
CA ILE A 144 -57.93 -42.89 -39.90
C ILE A 144 -57.27 -42.49 -41.24
N VAL A 145 -56.94 -43.55 -41.96
CA VAL A 145 -56.47 -43.60 -43.35
C VAL A 145 -57.58 -43.15 -44.30
N VAL A 146 -57.31 -42.18 -45.19
CA VAL A 146 -57.88 -42.16 -46.56
C VAL A 146 -56.89 -41.53 -47.56
N ASN A 147 -56.64 -42.29 -48.64
CA ASN A 147 -55.77 -42.04 -49.79
C ASN A 147 -56.05 -40.77 -50.61
N GLY A 148 -55.02 -40.28 -51.31
CA GLY A 148 -55.18 -39.40 -52.47
C GLY A 148 -53.87 -39.06 -53.20
N ASN A 149 -53.71 -39.58 -54.42
CA ASN A 149 -52.65 -39.37 -55.41
C ASN A 149 -52.31 -37.89 -55.72
N GLN A 150 -51.04 -37.63 -56.07
CA GLN A 150 -50.51 -37.00 -57.31
C GLN A 150 -49.10 -36.45 -57.02
N SER A 151 -48.02 -37.04 -57.54
CA SER A 151 -47.42 -36.81 -58.87
C SER A 151 -47.01 -35.35 -59.15
N GLY A 152 -45.70 -35.10 -59.12
CA GLY A 152 -45.06 -34.20 -60.08
C GLY A 152 -44.34 -32.98 -59.51
N GLN A 153 -43.04 -32.91 -59.86
CA GLN A 153 -42.42 -31.75 -60.53
C GLN A 153 -41.39 -30.92 -59.74
N ALA A 154 -40.13 -31.21 -60.11
CA ALA A 154 -39.04 -30.31 -60.48
C ALA A 154 -38.39 -29.35 -59.46
N ALA A 155 -37.06 -29.52 -59.36
CA ALA A 155 -36.08 -28.57 -58.82
C ALA A 155 -36.08 -27.23 -59.57
N PRO A 156 -35.59 -26.16 -58.92
CA PRO A 156 -34.33 -25.58 -59.42
C PRO A 156 -33.35 -25.04 -58.36
N ALA A 157 -32.07 -25.19 -58.69
CA ALA A 157 -30.91 -24.30 -58.55
C ALA A 157 -30.50 -23.61 -57.22
N PRO A 158 -29.18 -23.45 -56.99
CA PRO A 158 -28.62 -22.87 -55.75
C PRO A 158 -28.56 -21.34 -55.79
N VAL A 159 -28.94 -20.70 -54.69
CA VAL A 159 -28.76 -19.26 -54.48
C VAL A 159 -27.41 -19.01 -53.80
N VAL A 160 -26.49 -18.44 -54.57
CA VAL A 160 -25.32 -17.71 -54.07
C VAL A 160 -25.83 -16.38 -53.52
N SER A 161 -25.53 -16.06 -52.26
CA SER A 161 -25.56 -14.67 -51.80
C SER A 161 -24.43 -14.40 -50.81
N THR A 162 -23.53 -13.56 -51.30
CA THR A 162 -22.43 -12.85 -50.65
C THR A 162 -22.89 -11.86 -49.58
N ALA A 163 -21.91 -11.45 -48.78
CA ALA A 163 -21.74 -10.16 -48.09
C ALA A 163 -22.15 -10.07 -46.62
N THR A 164 -21.11 -10.21 -45.80
CA THR A 164 -20.83 -9.52 -44.52
C THR A 164 -21.25 -8.04 -44.55
N PRO A 165 -21.73 -7.51 -43.41
CA PRO A 165 -21.32 -6.18 -43.01
C PRO A 165 -20.79 -6.10 -41.57
N LEU A 166 -20.01 -5.05 -41.38
CA LEU A 166 -19.09 -4.74 -40.29
C LEU A 166 -19.74 -4.65 -38.91
N ALA A 167 -18.93 -5.00 -37.91
CA ALA A 167 -19.13 -4.63 -36.52
C ALA A 167 -19.04 -3.09 -36.32
N PRO A 168 -19.92 -2.48 -35.51
CA PRO A 168 -19.73 -1.11 -35.06
C PRO A 168 -18.80 -1.09 -33.83
N THR A 169 -17.72 -0.32 -33.96
CA THR A 169 -16.83 0.13 -32.89
C THR A 169 -17.63 0.94 -31.85
N PRO A 170 -17.51 0.67 -30.53
CA PRO A 170 -18.10 1.54 -29.53
C PRO A 170 -17.33 2.86 -29.44
N ALA A 171 -18.05 3.96 -29.60
CA ALA A 171 -17.56 5.31 -29.39
C ALA A 171 -17.21 5.53 -27.90
N VAL A 172 -15.98 5.97 -27.65
CA VAL A 172 -15.52 6.44 -26.35
C VAL A 172 -16.09 7.84 -26.13
N ILE A 173 -17.03 7.97 -25.19
CA ILE A 173 -17.53 9.26 -24.71
C ILE A 173 -16.54 9.78 -23.68
N VAL A 174 -15.74 10.77 -24.06
CA VAL A 174 -14.92 11.57 -23.14
C VAL A 174 -15.83 12.65 -22.56
N ILE A 175 -16.26 12.47 -21.32
CA ILE A 175 -16.89 13.54 -20.53
C ILE A 175 -15.76 14.39 -19.97
N ALA A 176 -15.53 15.55 -20.57
CA ALA A 176 -14.74 16.61 -19.94
C ALA A 176 -15.55 17.16 -18.75
N GLN A 177 -15.02 17.03 -17.54
CA GLN A 177 -15.52 17.75 -16.38
C GLN A 177 -14.71 19.04 -16.26
N ASP A 178 -15.41 20.17 -16.33
CA ASP A 178 -14.86 21.49 -16.08
C ASP A 178 -14.41 21.62 -14.60
N PRO A 179 -13.32 22.36 -14.32
CA PRO A 179 -12.85 22.61 -12.97
C PRO A 179 -13.80 23.54 -12.20
N PRO A 180 -14.04 23.31 -10.89
CA PRO A 180 -14.85 24.21 -10.09
C PRO A 180 -14.10 25.52 -9.81
N THR A 181 -14.75 26.64 -10.15
CA THR A 181 -14.40 28.01 -9.79
C THR A 181 -14.30 28.18 -8.26
N PRO A 182 -13.25 28.84 -7.73
CA PRO A 182 -13.11 29.10 -6.30
C PRO A 182 -14.14 30.13 -5.81
N THR A 183 -14.87 29.76 -4.76
CA THR A 183 -15.81 30.65 -4.06
C THR A 183 -15.03 31.55 -3.10
N ALA A 184 -15.30 32.85 -3.21
CA ALA A 184 -14.68 33.91 -2.47
C ALA A 184 -14.92 33.82 -0.95
N VAL A 185 -13.86 34.18 -0.22
CA VAL A 185 -13.78 34.39 1.22
C VAL A 185 -14.73 35.50 1.65
N VAL A 186 -15.59 35.22 2.64
CA VAL A 186 -16.34 36.23 3.39
C VAL A 186 -15.58 36.48 4.69
N THR A 187 -14.95 37.65 4.78
CA THR A 187 -14.46 38.28 6.00
C THR A 187 -15.64 38.64 6.91
N SER A 188 -15.53 38.36 8.20
CA SER A 188 -16.34 38.99 9.24
C SER A 188 -15.45 39.62 10.30
N GLU A 189 -15.55 40.93 10.30
CA GLU A 189 -15.07 41.97 11.20
C GLU A 189 -15.84 41.92 12.52
N VAL A 190 -15.16 41.89 13.69
CA VAL A 190 -15.68 42.49 14.95
C VAL A 190 -14.52 42.98 15.82
N ALA A 191 -14.40 44.31 15.87
CA ALA A 191 -14.13 45.22 16.99
C ALA A 191 -13.15 44.84 18.13
N GLY A 192 -12.18 45.73 18.37
CA GLY A 192 -11.49 45.84 19.65
C GLY A 192 -10.45 46.96 19.73
N GLU A 193 -10.85 48.07 20.35
CA GLU A 193 -10.04 49.04 21.10
C GLU A 193 -9.10 50.03 20.38
N LEU A 194 -9.51 51.30 20.44
CA LEU A 194 -8.70 52.50 20.18
C LEU A 194 -7.56 52.63 21.20
N VAL A 195 -6.33 52.84 20.71
CA VAL A 195 -5.30 53.57 21.47
C VAL A 195 -4.71 54.67 20.59
N ASP A 196 -4.91 55.90 21.05
CA ASP A 196 -4.39 57.16 20.52
C ASP A 196 -2.86 57.19 20.63
N THR A 197 -2.15 57.48 19.53
CA THR A 197 -0.77 57.96 19.62
C THR A 197 -0.49 59.00 18.55
N THR A 198 -0.60 60.26 18.97
CA THR A 198 -0.14 61.47 18.31
C THR A 198 1.38 61.38 18.06
N THR A 199 1.84 61.43 16.80
CA THR A 199 3.24 61.75 16.49
C THR A 199 3.35 62.53 15.18
N THR A 200 3.47 63.85 15.37
CA THR A 200 4.35 64.83 14.70
C THR A 200 4.75 64.58 13.24
N ALA A 201 4.13 65.36 12.35
CA ALA A 201 4.56 65.58 10.97
C ALA A 201 5.86 66.41 10.92
N GLY A 202 6.91 65.83 10.35
CA GLY A 202 8.12 66.53 9.91
C GLY A 202 8.22 66.51 8.39
N ASN A 203 8.30 67.69 7.79
CA ASN A 203 8.49 67.89 6.35
C ASN A 203 9.79 67.22 5.87
N GLN A 204 9.70 66.35 4.85
CA GLN A 204 10.87 65.94 4.07
C GLN A 204 10.79 66.47 2.64
N GLU A 205 11.84 67.20 2.30
CA GLU A 205 12.13 67.88 1.05
C GLU A 205 12.49 66.85 -0.03
N LEU A 206 11.79 66.95 -1.17
CA LEU A 206 11.93 66.06 -2.32
C LEU A 206 13.22 66.40 -3.10
N ALA A 207 14.31 65.72 -2.77
CA ALA A 207 15.55 65.77 -3.53
C ALA A 207 15.57 64.73 -4.67
N THR A 208 15.97 65.18 -5.85
CA THR A 208 16.08 64.40 -7.08
C THR A 208 17.18 63.34 -6.98
N PRO A 209 16.94 62.05 -7.34
CA PRO A 209 17.98 61.03 -7.28
C PRO A 209 18.98 61.17 -8.45
N PRO A 210 20.29 60.98 -8.20
CA PRO A 210 21.29 60.92 -9.26
C PRO A 210 21.18 59.61 -10.07
N LEU A 211 21.48 59.70 -11.36
CA LEU A 211 21.53 58.58 -12.30
C LEU A 211 22.42 57.45 -11.77
N ALA A 212 21.82 56.27 -11.59
CA ALA A 212 22.49 55.06 -11.16
C ALA A 212 23.49 54.57 -12.23
N GLU A 213 24.74 54.39 -11.84
CA GLU A 213 25.75 53.69 -12.62
C GLU A 213 25.39 52.20 -12.73
N SER A 214 25.61 51.63 -13.91
CA SER A 214 25.27 50.24 -14.24
C SER A 214 26.10 49.29 -13.37
N PRO A 215 25.47 48.34 -12.64
CA PRO A 215 26.20 47.44 -11.74
C PRO A 215 27.13 46.55 -12.55
N THR A 216 28.43 46.66 -12.25
CA THR A 216 29.45 45.74 -12.73
C THR A 216 29.14 44.34 -12.18
N ALA A 217 28.97 43.36 -13.07
CA ALA A 217 28.65 41.99 -12.70
C ALA A 217 29.79 41.39 -11.85
N THR A 218 29.58 41.33 -10.53
CA THR A 218 30.43 40.57 -9.60
C THR A 218 30.25 39.09 -9.90
N ALA A 219 31.35 38.36 -10.10
CA ALA A 219 31.32 36.92 -10.30
C ALA A 219 30.54 36.25 -9.15
N PRO A 220 29.69 35.23 -9.44
CA PRO A 220 28.94 34.54 -8.41
C PRO A 220 29.90 34.00 -7.34
N PRO A 221 29.58 34.16 -6.05
CA PRO A 221 30.46 33.72 -4.98
C PRO A 221 30.70 32.21 -5.12
N THR A 222 31.97 31.83 -5.23
CA THR A 222 32.38 30.43 -5.16
C THR A 222 31.90 29.87 -3.82
N ALA A 223 30.88 29.02 -3.84
CA ALA A 223 30.35 28.40 -2.63
C ALA A 223 31.47 27.65 -1.92
N ALA A 224 31.71 28.00 -0.65
CA ALA A 224 32.67 27.28 0.18
C ALA A 224 32.22 25.80 0.29
N PRO A 225 33.16 24.84 0.24
CA PRO A 225 32.81 23.43 0.42
C PRO A 225 32.10 23.25 1.76
N LEU A 226 30.94 22.58 1.71
CA LEU A 226 30.14 22.28 2.90
C LEU A 226 30.97 21.43 3.89
N PRO A 227 30.85 21.67 5.21
CA PRO A 227 31.54 20.87 6.21
C PRO A 227 31.07 19.40 6.14
N THR A 228 32.00 18.46 6.29
CA THR A 228 31.78 17.01 6.10
C THR A 228 31.01 16.33 7.23
N ASN A 229 30.47 17.08 8.20
CA ASN A 229 29.75 16.54 9.37
C ASN A 229 28.44 17.33 9.62
N LEU A 230 27.84 17.86 8.56
CA LEU A 230 26.63 18.65 8.64
C LEU A 230 25.42 17.81 8.23
N ILE A 231 24.43 17.69 9.10
CA ILE A 231 23.11 17.14 8.76
C ILE A 231 22.11 18.30 8.71
N ARG A 232 21.24 18.32 7.71
CA ARG A 232 20.11 19.25 7.62
C ARG A 232 18.83 18.54 8.03
N LEU A 233 18.22 19.01 9.11
CA LEU A 233 16.98 18.48 9.65
C LEU A 233 15.83 19.43 9.30
N GLY A 234 14.85 18.95 8.54
CA GLY A 234 13.68 19.73 8.16
C GLY A 234 12.56 19.59 9.18
N VAL A 235 12.03 20.71 9.67
CA VAL A 235 10.91 20.75 10.62
C VAL A 235 9.73 21.56 10.08
N LEU A 236 8.53 21.20 10.52
CA LEU A 236 7.27 21.83 10.07
C LEU A 236 6.25 21.78 11.21
N GLU A 237 5.78 22.95 11.66
CA GLU A 237 4.77 23.06 12.70
C GLU A 237 3.41 22.48 12.22
N ARG A 238 2.84 21.56 13.01
CA ARG A 238 1.71 20.69 12.58
C ARG A 238 0.51 20.71 13.53
N GLY A 239 0.31 21.81 14.27
CA GLY A 239 -0.80 21.91 15.21
C GLY A 239 -0.66 20.91 16.36
N GLU A 240 -1.62 20.01 16.53
CA GLU A 240 -1.65 19.06 17.67
C GLU A 240 -0.53 18.01 17.62
N LEU A 241 -0.07 17.62 16.42
CA LEU A 241 1.02 16.65 16.24
C LEU A 241 2.35 17.37 16.01
N ASP A 242 2.80 18.12 17.00
CA ASP A 242 4.01 18.91 16.89
C ASP A 242 5.26 18.01 16.82
N CYS A 243 6.00 18.14 15.73
CA CYS A 243 7.24 17.41 15.51
C CYS A 243 8.46 18.19 16.00
N ILE A 244 8.31 19.42 16.48
CA ILE A 244 9.41 20.26 16.97
C ILE A 244 10.04 19.62 18.22
N PRO A 245 9.32 19.26 19.30
CA PRO A 245 9.94 18.66 20.48
C PRO A 245 10.79 17.41 20.20
N PRO A 246 10.32 16.38 19.46
CA PRO A 246 11.16 15.22 19.16
C PRO A 246 12.32 15.57 18.22
N SER A 247 12.17 16.59 17.35
CA SER A 247 13.26 17.07 16.50
C SER A 247 14.37 17.74 17.31
N ASP A 248 14.01 18.62 18.24
CA ASP A 248 14.97 19.33 19.09
C ASP A 248 15.74 18.37 20.01
N ILE A 249 15.06 17.38 20.59
CA ILE A 249 15.72 16.31 21.37
C ILE A 249 16.68 15.51 20.48
N THR A 250 16.29 15.20 19.24
CA THR A 250 17.15 14.49 18.29
C THR A 250 18.40 15.31 17.94
N VAL A 251 18.24 16.62 17.72
CA VAL A 251 19.35 17.56 17.47
C VAL A 251 20.30 17.60 18.67
N ALA A 252 19.76 17.79 19.87
CA ALA A 252 20.56 17.84 21.10
C ALA A 252 21.33 16.51 21.32
N ALA A 253 20.69 15.37 21.09
CA ALA A 253 21.33 14.06 21.19
C ALA A 253 22.49 13.89 20.20
N TRP A 254 22.33 14.34 18.95
CA TRP A 254 23.39 14.25 17.93
C TRP A 254 24.56 15.19 18.21
N GLN A 255 24.27 16.39 18.69
CA GLN A 255 25.32 17.37 19.04
C GLN A 255 26.11 16.91 20.27
N GLU A 256 25.42 16.55 21.35
CA GLU A 256 26.06 16.21 22.63
C GLU A 256 26.75 14.84 22.62
N LEU A 257 26.12 13.81 22.03
CA LEU A 257 26.65 12.44 22.10
C LEU A 257 27.53 12.07 20.91
N LEU A 258 27.24 12.60 19.71
CA LEU A 258 27.94 12.21 18.49
C LEU A 258 28.85 13.32 17.93
N GLY A 259 28.76 14.55 18.46
CA GLY A 259 29.50 15.70 17.94
C GLY A 259 29.22 15.90 16.45
N ILE A 260 27.96 15.83 16.06
CA ILE A 260 27.48 16.09 14.69
C ILE A 260 26.88 17.50 14.67
N ASP A 261 27.27 18.29 13.68
CA ASP A 261 26.67 19.60 13.47
C ASP A 261 25.34 19.42 12.75
N VAL A 262 24.27 19.98 13.30
CA VAL A 262 22.92 19.87 12.75
C VAL A 262 22.39 21.26 12.46
N VAL A 263 21.91 21.47 11.24
CA VAL A 263 21.21 22.69 10.82
C VAL A 263 19.73 22.36 10.75
N VAL A 264 18.94 23.02 11.57
CA VAL A 264 17.48 22.91 11.53
C VAL A 264 16.95 23.90 10.50
N GLU A 265 16.19 23.41 9.55
CA GLU A 265 15.52 24.21 8.51
C GLU A 265 14.01 24.15 8.75
N GLU A 266 13.41 25.30 9.05
CA GLU A 266 11.97 25.42 9.28
C GLU A 266 11.23 25.66 7.97
N PHE A 267 10.17 24.89 7.73
CA PHE A 267 9.30 25.03 6.57
C PHE A 267 7.92 25.48 7.01
N SER A 268 7.27 26.31 6.18
CA SER A 268 5.90 26.77 6.42
C SER A 268 4.84 25.90 5.75
N THR A 269 5.24 25.09 4.76
CA THR A 269 4.33 24.20 4.03
C THR A 269 4.91 22.80 3.89
N THR A 270 4.01 21.82 3.82
CA THR A 270 4.35 20.41 3.58
C THR A 270 4.99 20.19 2.21
N ASP A 271 4.55 20.93 1.19
CA ASP A 271 5.11 20.84 -0.17
C ASP A 271 6.57 21.29 -0.21
N ASP A 272 6.92 22.39 0.47
CA ASP A 272 8.29 22.90 0.51
C ASP A 272 9.21 21.93 1.25
N LEU A 273 8.76 21.36 2.38
CA LEU A 273 9.51 20.36 3.13
C LEU A 273 9.83 19.12 2.28
N PHE A 274 8.83 18.51 1.63
CA PHE A 274 9.07 17.30 0.82
C PHE A 274 9.81 17.60 -0.48
N SER A 275 9.66 18.79 -1.05
CA SER A 275 10.50 19.25 -2.17
C SER A 275 11.97 19.33 -1.75
N ALA A 276 12.25 19.95 -0.60
CA ALA A 276 13.60 20.04 -0.03
C ALA A 276 14.21 18.66 0.32
N LEU A 277 13.38 17.72 0.78
CA LEU A 277 13.82 16.36 1.12
C LEU A 277 14.16 15.51 -0.12
N THR A 278 13.62 15.84 -1.29
CA THR A 278 13.71 15.01 -2.51
C THR A 278 14.60 15.57 -3.60
N ASP A 279 14.80 16.88 -3.64
CA ASP A 279 15.66 17.55 -4.61
C ASP A 279 17.07 17.80 -4.02
N PRO A 280 18.10 17.04 -4.44
CA PRO A 280 19.47 17.21 -3.95
C PRO A 280 20.12 18.50 -4.43
N ASP A 281 19.62 19.12 -5.51
CA ASP A 281 20.13 20.39 -6.04
C ASP A 281 19.48 21.60 -5.35
N ASN A 282 18.53 21.37 -4.44
CA ASN A 282 17.89 22.41 -3.67
C ASN A 282 18.91 23.04 -2.69
N THR A 283 19.01 24.37 -2.71
CA THR A 283 19.86 25.11 -1.76
C THR A 283 19.49 24.88 -0.30
N GLN A 284 18.24 24.47 -0.05
CA GLN A 284 17.68 24.09 1.25
C GLN A 284 17.48 22.58 1.35
N HIS A 285 18.32 21.77 0.69
CA HIS A 285 18.21 20.31 0.75
C HIS A 285 18.13 19.81 2.20
N VAL A 286 17.20 18.91 2.48
CA VAL A 286 17.02 18.31 3.81
C VAL A 286 17.44 16.85 3.74
N ASP A 287 18.22 16.39 4.72
CA ASP A 287 18.65 15.00 4.81
C ASP A 287 17.58 14.12 5.49
N VAL A 288 17.00 14.62 6.58
CA VAL A 288 16.03 13.92 7.44
C VAL A 288 14.93 14.86 7.91
N THR A 289 13.73 14.32 8.12
CA THR A 289 12.65 14.99 8.86
C THR A 289 11.93 14.00 9.76
N LEU A 290 11.49 14.46 10.93
CA LEU A 290 10.61 13.71 11.83
C LEU A 290 9.15 14.12 11.65
N CYS A 291 8.83 15.00 10.68
CA CYS A 291 7.52 15.66 10.58
C CYS A 291 6.57 15.02 9.56
N TYR A 292 6.76 13.73 9.26
CA TYR A 292 5.84 12.99 8.38
C TYR A 292 4.69 12.41 9.20
N VAL A 293 3.45 12.73 8.84
CA VAL A 293 2.25 12.29 9.56
C VAL A 293 1.45 11.30 8.70
N ASP A 294 1.39 10.03 9.10
CA ASP A 294 0.50 9.03 8.48
C ASP A 294 -0.89 9.07 9.15
N PRO A 295 -2.02 9.07 8.40
CA PRO A 295 -2.14 8.93 6.95
C PRO A 295 -2.13 10.24 6.14
N ILE A 296 -1.99 11.40 6.79
CA ILE A 296 -2.14 12.73 6.17
C ILE A 296 -1.19 12.92 4.98
N ASP A 297 0.08 12.56 5.14
CA ASP A 297 1.14 12.80 4.15
C ASP A 297 1.35 11.64 3.16
N ARG A 298 0.48 10.64 3.17
CA ARG A 298 0.65 9.41 2.38
C ARG A 298 0.67 9.65 0.87
N SER A 299 0.12 10.77 0.40
CA SER A 299 0.24 11.20 -1.01
C SER A 299 1.69 11.44 -1.42
N TYR A 300 2.52 12.03 -0.56
CA TYR A 300 3.92 12.36 -0.86
C TYR A 300 4.79 11.12 -1.00
N LEU A 301 4.53 10.06 -0.22
CA LEU A 301 5.19 8.77 -0.41
C LEU A 301 4.93 8.15 -1.79
N ARG A 302 3.74 8.38 -2.34
CA ARG A 302 3.39 7.89 -3.68
C ARG A 302 4.01 8.77 -4.76
N GLN A 303 3.99 10.09 -4.56
CA GLN A 303 4.54 11.05 -5.51
C GLN A 303 6.07 10.94 -5.62
N TYR A 304 6.76 10.81 -4.50
CA TYR A 304 8.22 10.76 -4.40
C TYR A 304 8.75 9.35 -4.14
N SER A 305 8.04 8.34 -4.66
CA SER A 305 8.42 6.94 -4.46
C SER A 305 9.84 6.68 -4.98
N GLY A 306 10.74 6.25 -4.11
CA GLY A 306 12.15 5.99 -4.43
C GLY A 306 13.11 7.15 -4.14
N ALA A 307 12.61 8.38 -3.96
CA ALA A 307 13.40 9.52 -3.46
C ALA A 307 13.27 9.69 -1.94
N LEU A 308 12.25 9.07 -1.33
CA LEU A 308 12.03 9.06 0.11
C LEU A 308 12.15 7.67 0.69
N LYS A 309 12.69 7.59 1.90
CA LYS A 309 12.80 6.36 2.68
C LYS A 309 12.16 6.59 4.06
N VAL A 310 11.09 5.87 4.35
CA VAL A 310 10.54 5.80 5.72
C VAL A 310 11.53 5.03 6.59
N LEU A 311 11.89 5.61 7.72
CA LEU A 311 12.75 4.98 8.71
C LEU A 311 11.95 4.53 9.92
N GLY A 312 12.27 3.32 10.40
CA GLY A 312 11.88 2.89 11.74
C GLY A 312 10.40 2.62 11.97
N LYS A 313 10.04 2.75 13.25
CA LYS A 313 8.66 2.78 13.75
C LYS A 313 8.18 4.23 13.84
N ALA A 314 6.94 4.41 14.28
CA ALA A 314 6.46 5.73 14.63
C ALA A 314 7.26 6.30 15.80
N VAL A 315 7.70 7.54 15.61
CA VAL A 315 8.37 8.37 16.61
C VAL A 315 7.37 8.76 17.69
N VAL A 316 6.14 9.06 17.29
CA VAL A 316 4.98 9.31 18.15
C VAL A 316 3.78 8.58 17.55
N GLU A 317 2.98 7.94 18.39
CA GLU A 317 1.72 7.31 17.99
C GLU A 317 0.57 7.88 18.80
N GLU A 318 -0.32 8.61 18.12
CA GLU A 318 -1.62 9.00 18.65
C GLU A 318 -2.74 8.19 17.98
N ALA A 319 -3.93 8.19 18.58
CA ALA A 319 -5.03 7.28 18.24
C ALA A 319 -5.31 7.14 16.72
N ASP A 320 -5.23 8.24 15.97
CA ASP A 320 -5.54 8.28 14.53
C ASP A 320 -4.36 8.72 13.64
N ALA A 321 -3.20 9.04 14.22
CA ALA A 321 -2.06 9.61 13.50
C ALA A 321 -0.71 9.11 14.01
N LYS A 322 0.22 8.89 13.09
CA LYS A 322 1.58 8.44 13.41
C LYS A 322 2.60 9.42 12.87
N LEU A 323 3.47 9.91 13.74
CA LEU A 323 4.62 10.69 13.37
C LEU A 323 5.75 9.73 12.98
N LEU A 324 6.23 9.76 11.74
CA LEU A 324 7.28 8.87 11.24
C LEU A 324 8.54 9.68 10.89
N THR A 325 9.69 9.02 10.97
CA THR A 325 10.94 9.57 10.45
C THR A 325 11.06 9.29 8.96
N MET A 326 11.44 10.31 8.20
CA MET A 326 11.71 10.22 6.76
C MET A 326 13.14 10.66 6.48
N GLN A 327 13.80 9.94 5.58
CA GLN A 327 15.13 10.27 5.09
C GLN A 327 15.08 10.50 3.59
N SER A 328 15.86 11.46 3.11
CA SER A 328 16.16 11.59 1.69
C SER A 328 16.78 10.30 1.15
N GLY A 329 16.55 10.00 -0.13
CA GLY A 329 17.22 8.93 -0.85
C GLY A 329 18.71 9.21 -1.08
N ALA A 330 19.13 10.48 -0.92
CA ALA A 330 20.54 10.86 -0.96
C ALA A 330 21.30 10.27 0.25
N PRO A 331 22.54 9.81 0.07
CA PRO A 331 23.35 9.33 1.18
C PRO A 331 23.73 10.50 2.10
N MET A 332 23.53 10.35 3.40
CA MET A 332 24.04 11.30 4.40
C MET A 332 25.57 11.23 4.40
N PHE A 333 26.23 12.38 4.27
CA PHE A 333 27.69 12.48 4.33
C PHE A 333 28.17 12.49 5.78
N LEU A 334 28.10 11.33 6.43
CA LEU A 334 28.65 11.08 7.75
C LEU A 334 29.72 9.99 7.64
N GLY A 335 30.74 10.03 8.48
CA GLY A 335 31.65 8.88 8.63
C GLY A 335 30.85 7.61 8.93
N GLU A 336 31.28 6.46 8.37
CA GLU A 336 30.53 5.18 8.41
C GLU A 336 30.06 4.80 9.82
N GLU A 337 30.88 5.07 10.81
CA GLU A 337 30.59 4.79 12.22
C GLU A 337 29.45 5.66 12.75
N LYS A 338 29.52 6.98 12.57
CA LYS A 338 28.45 7.91 12.98
C LYS A 338 27.16 7.69 12.21
N ALA A 339 27.26 7.37 10.91
CA ALA A 339 26.11 7.09 10.06
C ALA A 339 25.28 5.91 10.58
N THR A 340 25.95 4.86 11.09
CA THR A 340 25.29 3.69 11.67
C THR A 340 24.54 4.05 12.95
N CYS A 341 25.15 4.84 13.83
CA CYS A 341 24.53 5.26 15.08
C CYS A 341 23.30 6.15 14.86
N VAL A 342 23.39 7.07 13.89
CA VAL A 342 22.27 7.92 13.47
C VAL A 342 21.14 7.07 12.87
N ASP A 343 21.42 6.16 11.94
CA ASP A 343 20.38 5.29 11.33
C ASP A 343 19.68 4.42 12.38
N ASN A 344 20.43 3.87 13.35
CA ASN A 344 19.85 3.10 14.44
C ASN A 344 18.94 3.96 15.34
N GLN A 345 19.40 5.12 15.78
CA GLN A 345 18.57 6.01 16.60
C GLN A 345 17.28 6.40 15.87
N LEU A 346 17.38 6.84 14.62
CA LEU A 346 16.21 7.22 13.82
C LEU A 346 15.22 6.06 13.64
N ARG A 347 15.69 4.80 13.64
CA ARG A 347 14.83 3.62 13.54
C ARG A 347 14.14 3.25 14.85
N ASN A 348 14.81 3.50 15.97
CA ASN A 348 14.46 2.95 17.28
C ASN A 348 13.87 3.98 18.23
N GLN A 349 14.02 5.27 17.94
CA GLN A 349 13.46 6.35 18.76
C GLN A 349 11.94 6.25 18.85
N ALA A 350 11.44 6.50 20.04
CA ALA A 350 10.02 6.59 20.35
C ALA A 350 9.86 7.55 21.53
N TYR A 351 8.99 8.53 21.39
CA TYR A 351 8.74 9.54 22.41
C TYR A 351 7.27 9.50 22.85
N ASP A 352 7.04 9.80 24.12
CA ASP A 352 5.74 10.21 24.61
C ASP A 352 5.66 11.74 24.55
N LEU A 353 4.81 12.30 23.67
CA LEU A 353 4.70 13.75 23.50
C LEU A 353 4.37 14.48 24.81
N ALA A 354 3.58 13.85 25.69
CA ALA A 354 3.21 14.44 26.96
C ALA A 354 4.39 14.60 27.92
N GLU A 355 5.45 13.79 27.75
CA GLU A 355 6.67 13.87 28.56
C GLU A 355 7.69 14.88 28.02
N ILE A 356 7.64 15.21 26.72
CA ILE A 356 8.69 15.99 26.06
C ILE A 356 8.29 17.42 25.67
N SER A 357 6.99 17.76 25.67
CA SER A 357 6.52 19.07 25.18
C SER A 357 7.04 20.27 25.99
N ASP A 358 7.27 20.09 27.29
CA ASP A 358 7.62 21.17 28.22
C ASP A 358 9.04 21.05 28.82
N VAL A 359 9.85 20.13 28.31
CA VAL A 359 11.20 19.87 28.84
C VAL A 359 12.24 20.48 27.91
N ASP A 360 13.25 21.13 28.47
CA ASP A 360 14.40 21.60 27.70
C ASP A 360 15.09 20.40 27.01
N PRO A 361 15.32 20.44 25.68
CA PRO A 361 15.88 19.31 24.93
C PRO A 361 17.22 18.82 25.47
N VAL A 362 18.08 19.72 25.92
CA VAL A 362 19.41 19.37 26.45
C VAL A 362 19.29 18.71 27.83
N GLU A 363 18.41 19.24 28.68
CA GLU A 363 18.09 18.63 29.97
C GLU A 363 17.48 17.22 29.79
N TRP A 364 16.54 17.06 28.86
CA TRP A 364 15.93 15.77 28.57
C TRP A 364 16.96 14.74 28.11
N VAL A 365 17.87 15.13 27.19
CA VAL A 365 18.96 14.26 26.72
C VAL A 365 19.90 13.88 27.85
N ALA A 366 20.25 14.82 28.74
CA ALA A 366 21.12 14.55 29.88
C ALA A 366 20.52 13.53 30.87
N VAL A 367 19.20 13.57 31.09
CA VAL A 367 18.49 12.63 31.96
C VAL A 367 18.32 11.26 31.31
N ASN A 368 18.12 11.21 29.99
CA ASN A 368 17.75 10.00 29.26
C ASN A 368 18.91 9.38 28.44
N GLN A 369 20.17 9.63 28.81
CA GLN A 369 21.32 9.15 28.04
C GLN A 369 21.34 7.63 27.82
N GLU A 370 20.99 6.83 28.85
CA GLU A 370 20.96 5.36 28.72
C GLU A 370 19.92 4.89 27.69
N LEU A 371 18.76 5.54 27.65
CA LEU A 371 17.69 5.26 26.68
C LEU A 371 18.14 5.64 25.26
N ILE A 372 18.77 6.81 25.10
CA ILE A 372 19.29 7.25 23.80
C ILE A 372 20.41 6.32 23.31
N GLN A 373 21.30 5.89 24.19
CA GLN A 373 22.35 4.90 23.87
C GLN A 373 21.74 3.57 23.42
N LEU A 374 20.66 3.12 24.07
CA LEU A 374 19.92 1.93 23.66
C LEU A 374 19.31 2.09 22.26
N TRP A 375 18.78 3.26 21.92
CA TRP A 375 18.27 3.54 20.57
C TRP A 375 19.37 3.55 19.52
N MET A 376 20.50 4.19 19.83
CA MET A 376 21.65 4.30 18.93
C MET A 376 22.37 2.95 18.70
N ASP A 377 22.38 2.04 19.69
CA ASP A 377 23.15 0.79 19.68
C ASP A 377 24.56 0.98 19.07
N CYS A 378 25.23 2.02 19.56
CA CYS A 378 26.41 2.60 18.93
C CYS A 378 27.68 2.15 19.64
N PRO A 379 28.61 1.46 18.94
CA PRO A 379 29.88 1.04 19.53
C PRO A 379 30.76 2.18 20.02
N LEU A 380 30.62 3.39 19.44
CA LEU A 380 31.39 4.58 19.81
C LEU A 380 31.16 5.07 21.24
N LEU A 381 30.03 4.69 21.85
CA LEU A 381 29.61 5.16 23.16
C LEU A 381 29.89 4.15 24.28
N GLN A 382 30.47 2.99 23.96
CA GLN A 382 30.89 1.95 24.91
C GLN A 382 32.39 2.05 25.20
#